data_AF-A0A1Y3G751-F1
#
_entry.id   AF-A0A1Y3G751-F1
#
_cell.length_a   1.000
_cell.length_b   1.000
_cell.length_c   1.000
_cell.angle_alpha   90.00
_cell.angle_beta   90.00
_cell.angle_gamma   90.00
#
_symmetry.space_group_name_H-M   'P 1'
#
loop_
_entity.id
_entity.type
_entity.pdbx_description
1 polymer ?
#
loop_
_entity_poly.entity_id
_entity_poly.type
_entity_poly.pdbx_seq_one_letter_code
_entity_poly.pdbx_strand_id
1 'polypeptide(L)'
;MTDERELDDGLAAFDQLGREMAETNRLLRAVRSDQAARNQQEHDLSAEMRAALKQATGASQKALQAAKTEIRSSLLWTGLTAFLIVLVAFGGGYFFGQRDGWETGHADGYQKARNQEAAASWANTPAGQRAYGLDRQGDLDLLTMCRGNGWTTERRKGGIVCFPNADAKGNVTGWYLP
;
A
#
# COMPACT_ATOMS: atom_id res chain seq x y z
N MET A 1 -69.48 -29.88 -93.05
CA MET A 1 -68.11 -29.71 -93.60
C MET A 1 -67.36 -28.74 -92.70
N THR A 2 -67.19 -29.11 -91.42
CA THR A 2 -66.57 -28.26 -90.38
C THR A 2 -65.80 -29.09 -89.34
N ASP A 3 -65.99 -30.40 -89.30
CA ASP A 3 -65.42 -31.31 -88.29
C ASP A 3 -63.92 -31.62 -88.51
N GLU A 4 -63.47 -31.69 -89.76
CA GLU A 4 -62.07 -32.03 -90.07
C GLU A 4 -61.08 -30.88 -89.83
N ARG A 5 -61.53 -29.61 -89.79
CA ARG A 5 -60.65 -28.45 -89.56
C ARG A 5 -60.32 -28.24 -88.08
N GLU A 6 -61.25 -28.51 -87.17
CA GLU A 6 -60.99 -28.36 -85.73
C GLU A 6 -60.03 -29.43 -85.19
N LEU A 7 -60.05 -30.64 -85.79
CA LEU A 7 -59.17 -31.73 -85.39
C LEU A 7 -57.70 -31.47 -85.78
N ASP A 8 -57.47 -30.83 -86.93
CA ASP A 8 -56.13 -30.49 -87.43
C ASP A 8 -55.52 -29.33 -86.63
N ASP A 9 -56.33 -28.32 -86.28
CA ASP A 9 -55.92 -27.20 -85.42
C ASP A 9 -55.57 -27.67 -83.99
N GLY A 10 -56.31 -28.65 -83.44
CA GLY A 10 -56.01 -29.26 -82.16
C GLY A 10 -54.66 -30.00 -82.16
N LEU A 11 -54.35 -30.74 -83.24
CA LEU A 11 -53.10 -31.48 -83.36
C LEU A 11 -51.88 -30.55 -83.41
N ALA A 12 -51.97 -29.43 -84.14
CA ALA A 12 -50.91 -28.44 -84.24
C ALA A 12 -50.62 -27.77 -82.89
N ALA A 13 -51.64 -27.50 -82.08
CA ALA A 13 -51.50 -26.93 -80.74
C ALA A 13 -50.79 -27.90 -79.78
N PHE A 14 -51.10 -29.21 -79.81
CA PHE A 14 -50.41 -30.21 -78.99
C PHE A 14 -48.94 -30.38 -79.37
N ASP A 15 -48.61 -30.35 -80.66
CA ASP A 15 -47.23 -30.43 -81.13
C ASP A 15 -46.40 -29.20 -80.69
N GLN A 16 -47.02 -28.01 -80.72
CA GLN A 16 -46.42 -26.79 -80.17
C GLN A 16 -46.20 -26.89 -78.65
N LEU A 17 -47.20 -27.38 -77.90
CA LEU A 17 -47.07 -27.58 -76.45
C LEU A 17 -45.98 -28.59 -76.09
N GLY A 18 -45.85 -29.66 -76.90
CA GLY A 18 -44.82 -30.68 -76.74
C GLY A 18 -43.40 -30.11 -76.90
N ARG A 19 -43.21 -29.18 -77.85
CA ARG A 19 -41.94 -28.45 -78.03
C ARG A 19 -41.60 -27.55 -76.85
N GLU A 20 -42.55 -26.76 -76.37
CA GLU A 20 -42.31 -25.86 -75.22
C GLU A 20 -42.07 -26.62 -73.92
N MET A 21 -42.78 -27.73 -73.69
CA MET A 21 -42.53 -28.64 -72.56
C MET A 21 -41.13 -29.26 -72.62
N ALA A 22 -40.66 -29.63 -73.81
CA ALA A 22 -39.31 -30.15 -73.99
C ALA A 22 -38.24 -29.08 -73.70
N GLU A 23 -38.47 -27.83 -74.10
CA GLU A 23 -37.57 -26.70 -73.84
C GLU A 23 -37.55 -26.31 -72.36
N THR A 24 -38.71 -26.23 -71.73
CA THR A 24 -38.84 -25.93 -70.29
C THR A 24 -38.14 -26.99 -69.44
N ASN A 25 -38.25 -28.27 -69.79
CA ASN A 25 -37.56 -29.35 -69.10
C ASN A 25 -36.03 -29.26 -69.26
N ARG A 26 -35.53 -28.80 -70.42
CA ARG A 26 -34.10 -28.53 -70.61
C ARG A 26 -33.62 -27.37 -69.74
N LEU A 27 -34.37 -26.28 -69.69
CA LEU A 27 -34.04 -25.12 -68.84
C LEU A 27 -34.07 -25.47 -67.35
N LEU A 28 -35.09 -26.21 -66.90
CA LEU A 28 -35.17 -26.69 -65.52
C LEU A 28 -33.97 -27.56 -65.14
N ARG A 29 -33.49 -28.41 -66.04
CA ARG A 29 -32.27 -29.21 -65.80
C ARG A 29 -31.03 -28.34 -65.72
N ALA A 30 -30.89 -27.35 -66.60
CA ALA A 30 -29.77 -26.42 -66.60
C ALA A 30 -29.74 -25.58 -65.30
N VAL A 31 -30.87 -25.04 -64.87
CA VAL A 31 -31.01 -24.29 -63.61
C VAL A 31 -30.71 -25.19 -62.41
N ARG A 32 -31.23 -26.43 -62.40
CA ARG A 32 -30.95 -27.38 -61.32
C ARG A 32 -29.46 -27.72 -61.22
N SER A 33 -28.76 -27.88 -62.36
CA SER A 33 -27.32 -28.11 -62.36
C SER A 33 -26.51 -26.89 -61.91
N ASP A 34 -26.90 -25.68 -62.33
CA ASP A 34 -26.24 -24.44 -61.90
C ASP A 34 -26.39 -24.23 -60.38
N GLN A 35 -27.59 -24.48 -59.86
CA GLN A 35 -27.85 -24.36 -58.44
C GLN A 35 -27.13 -25.42 -57.61
N ALA A 36 -26.99 -26.64 -58.13
CA ALA A 36 -26.17 -27.67 -57.49
C ALA A 36 -24.69 -27.26 -57.42
N ALA A 37 -24.15 -26.66 -58.50
CA ALA A 37 -22.77 -26.17 -58.53
C ALA A 37 -22.55 -24.99 -57.55
N ARG A 38 -23.49 -24.04 -57.48
CA ARG A 38 -23.43 -22.93 -56.51
C ARG A 38 -23.49 -23.43 -55.06
N ASN A 39 -24.37 -24.38 -54.76
CA ASN A 39 -24.45 -24.97 -53.42
C ASN A 39 -23.14 -25.66 -53.03
N GLN A 40 -22.50 -26.38 -53.96
CA GLN A 40 -21.19 -26.99 -53.71
C GLN A 40 -20.13 -25.92 -53.43
N GLN A 41 -20.10 -24.84 -54.22
CA GLN A 41 -19.16 -23.75 -54.04
C GLN A 41 -19.33 -23.03 -52.69
N GLU A 42 -20.57 -22.80 -52.24
CA GLU A 42 -20.84 -22.24 -50.91
C GLU A 42 -20.38 -23.18 -49.78
N HIS A 43 -20.59 -24.49 -49.94
CA HIS A 43 -20.12 -25.47 -48.98
C HIS A 43 -18.59 -25.47 -48.86
N ASP A 44 -17.88 -25.46 -49.98
CA ASP A 44 -16.42 -25.44 -50.01
C ASP A 44 -15.87 -24.15 -49.40
N LEU A 45 -16.43 -22.99 -49.77
CA LEU A 45 -16.05 -21.71 -49.19
C LEU A 45 -16.32 -21.67 -47.67
N SER A 46 -17.44 -22.22 -47.21
CA SER A 46 -17.77 -22.30 -45.79
C SER A 46 -16.82 -23.23 -45.03
N ALA A 47 -16.35 -24.30 -45.66
CA ALA A 47 -15.39 -25.24 -45.08
C ALA A 47 -14.00 -24.58 -44.94
N GLU A 48 -13.57 -23.84 -45.96
CA GLU A 48 -12.32 -23.07 -45.94
C GLU A 48 -12.36 -21.97 -44.87
N MET A 49 -13.43 -21.19 -44.78
CA MET A 49 -13.60 -20.18 -43.73
C MET A 49 -13.57 -20.81 -42.33
N ARG A 50 -14.23 -21.96 -42.13
CA ARG A 50 -14.19 -22.68 -40.85
C ARG A 50 -12.80 -23.19 -40.52
N ALA A 51 -12.04 -23.66 -41.52
CA ALA A 51 -10.66 -24.09 -41.33
C ALA A 51 -9.76 -22.92 -40.94
N ALA A 52 -9.86 -21.78 -41.64
CA ALA A 52 -9.12 -20.56 -41.33
C ALA A 52 -9.46 -20.02 -39.94
N LEU A 53 -10.75 -19.98 -39.58
CA LEU A 53 -11.22 -19.59 -38.25
C LEU A 53 -10.67 -20.52 -37.16
N LYS A 54 -10.70 -21.84 -37.36
CA LYS A 54 -10.12 -22.81 -36.42
C LYS A 54 -8.61 -22.64 -36.26
N GLN A 55 -7.89 -22.33 -37.33
CA GLN A 55 -6.44 -22.12 -37.27
C GLN A 55 -6.10 -20.83 -36.52
N ALA A 56 -6.80 -19.73 -36.81
CA ALA A 56 -6.62 -18.45 -36.14
C ALA A 56 -7.02 -18.51 -34.65
N THR A 57 -8.16 -19.15 -34.34
CA THR A 57 -8.62 -19.34 -32.96
C THR A 57 -7.74 -20.33 -32.20
N GLY A 58 -7.26 -21.40 -32.84
CA GLY A 58 -6.37 -22.37 -32.22
C GLY A 58 -5.00 -21.78 -31.86
N ALA A 59 -4.43 -20.94 -32.74
CA ALA A 59 -3.20 -20.19 -32.44
C ALA A 59 -3.42 -19.19 -31.29
N SER A 60 -4.54 -18.46 -31.32
CA SER A 60 -4.88 -17.48 -30.27
C SER A 60 -5.17 -18.15 -28.92
N GLN A 61 -5.87 -19.29 -28.91
CA GLN A 61 -6.16 -20.04 -27.69
C GLN A 61 -4.91 -20.65 -27.08
N LYS A 62 -3.98 -21.17 -27.89
CA LYS A 62 -2.69 -21.67 -27.39
C LYS A 62 -1.85 -20.55 -26.79
N ALA A 63 -1.80 -19.39 -27.42
CA ALA A 63 -1.11 -18.21 -26.88
C ALA A 63 -1.76 -17.71 -25.58
N LEU A 64 -3.10 -17.67 -25.51
CA LEU A 64 -3.85 -17.28 -24.31
C LEU A 64 -3.68 -18.29 -23.16
N GLN A 65 -3.65 -19.60 -23.44
CA GLN A 65 -3.46 -20.63 -22.43
C GLN A 65 -2.02 -20.64 -21.88
N ALA A 66 -1.02 -20.45 -22.74
CA ALA A 66 0.37 -20.30 -22.30
C ALA A 66 0.54 -19.05 -21.42
N ALA A 67 0.02 -17.90 -21.88
CA ALA A 67 0.09 -16.65 -21.12
C ALA A 67 -0.65 -16.73 -19.77
N LYS A 68 -1.83 -17.34 -19.72
CA LYS A 68 -2.62 -17.46 -18.48
C LYS A 68 -1.94 -18.32 -17.42
N THR A 69 -1.13 -19.28 -17.84
CA THR A 69 -0.41 -20.19 -16.94
C THR A 69 0.82 -19.50 -16.33
N GLU A 70 1.57 -18.75 -17.13
CA GLU A 70 2.72 -17.97 -16.64
C GLU A 70 2.30 -16.77 -15.78
N ILE A 71 1.23 -16.05 -16.18
CA ILE A 71 0.72 -14.90 -15.44
C ILE A 71 0.22 -15.33 -14.05
N ARG A 72 -0.46 -16.48 -13.91
CA ARG A 72 -0.91 -16.96 -12.60
C ARG A 72 0.24 -17.27 -11.65
N SER A 73 1.29 -17.90 -12.15
CA SER A 73 2.46 -18.21 -11.32
C SER A 73 3.19 -16.93 -10.87
N SER A 74 3.39 -15.98 -11.80
CA SER A 74 4.06 -14.71 -11.49
C SER A 74 3.27 -13.83 -10.51
N LEU A 75 1.94 -13.81 -10.59
CA LEU A 75 1.09 -13.06 -9.66
C LEU A 75 1.09 -13.65 -8.25
N LEU A 76 1.17 -14.97 -8.12
CA LEU A 76 1.26 -15.64 -6.82
C LEU A 76 2.60 -15.33 -6.14
N TRP A 77 3.71 -15.38 -6.87
CA TRP A 77 5.03 -15.04 -6.33
C TRP A 77 5.18 -13.56 -6.00
N THR A 78 4.70 -12.65 -6.85
CA THR A 78 4.72 -11.21 -6.57
C THR A 78 3.83 -10.86 -5.37
N GLY A 79 2.63 -11.44 -5.26
CA GLY A 79 1.76 -11.28 -4.09
C GLY A 79 2.41 -11.78 -2.79
N LEU A 80 3.04 -12.95 -2.82
CA LEU A 80 3.71 -13.53 -1.64
C LEU A 80 4.89 -12.67 -1.18
N THR A 81 5.73 -12.21 -2.11
CA THR A 81 6.88 -11.36 -1.79
C THR A 81 6.46 -10.01 -1.20
N ALA A 82 5.44 -9.36 -1.77
CA ALA A 82 4.90 -8.11 -1.24
C ALA A 82 4.34 -8.29 0.19
N PHE A 83 3.63 -9.39 0.43
CA PHE A 83 3.10 -9.70 1.76
C PHE A 83 4.20 -9.96 2.80
N LEU A 84 5.25 -10.69 2.43
CA LEU A 84 6.41 -10.92 3.30
C LEU A 84 7.13 -9.63 3.69
N ILE A 85 7.30 -8.69 2.75
CA ILE A 85 7.93 -7.39 3.03
C ILE A 85 7.11 -6.61 4.06
N VAL A 86 5.78 -6.58 3.92
CA VAL A 86 4.90 -5.90 4.88
C VAL A 86 4.99 -6.53 6.27
N LEU A 87 5.01 -7.87 6.35
CA LEU A 87 5.14 -8.57 7.63
C LEU A 87 6.50 -8.30 8.31
N VAL A 88 7.59 -8.27 7.54
CA VAL A 88 8.92 -7.97 8.09
C VAL A 88 9.00 -6.52 8.55
N ALA A 89 8.42 -5.58 7.81
CA ALA A 89 8.39 -4.16 8.21
C ALA A 89 7.58 -3.95 9.51
N PHE A 90 6.39 -4.55 9.61
CA PHE A 90 5.56 -4.44 10.81
C PHE A 90 6.15 -5.21 11.99
N GLY A 91 6.53 -6.47 11.79
CA GLY A 91 7.06 -7.33 12.86
C GLY A 91 8.44 -6.87 13.34
N GLY A 92 9.32 -6.48 12.42
CA GLY A 92 10.62 -5.93 12.73
C GLY A 92 10.51 -4.59 13.46
N GLY A 93 9.72 -3.65 12.92
CA GLY A 93 9.52 -2.35 13.55
C GLY A 93 8.94 -2.45 14.97
N TYR A 94 7.96 -3.35 15.17
CA TYR A 94 7.38 -3.61 16.48
C TYR A 94 8.39 -4.24 17.45
N PHE A 95 9.12 -5.28 17.02
CA PHE A 95 10.04 -6.00 17.90
C PHE A 95 11.27 -5.17 18.30
N PHE A 96 11.90 -4.48 17.33
CA PHE A 96 13.04 -3.61 17.61
C PHE A 96 12.61 -2.36 18.39
N GLY A 97 11.53 -1.70 17.98
CA GLY A 97 11.04 -0.50 18.66
C GLY A 97 10.59 -0.76 20.10
N GLN A 98 9.95 -1.90 20.36
CA GLN A 98 9.50 -2.24 21.71
C GLN A 98 10.66 -2.62 22.62
N ARG A 99 11.72 -3.26 22.10
CA ARG A 99 12.88 -3.62 22.91
C ARG A 99 13.71 -2.40 23.30
N ASP A 100 14.03 -1.55 22.33
CA ASP A 100 14.81 -0.33 22.57
C ASP A 100 14.02 0.68 23.40
N GLY A 101 12.71 0.81 23.13
CA GLY A 101 11.81 1.66 23.89
C GLY A 101 11.61 1.19 25.34
N TRP A 102 11.54 -0.12 25.57
CA TRP A 102 11.40 -0.69 26.90
C TRP A 102 12.68 -0.53 27.72
N GLU A 103 13.85 -0.86 27.16
CA GLU A 103 15.13 -0.73 27.86
C GLU A 103 15.44 0.74 28.20
N THR A 104 15.25 1.65 27.24
CA THR A 104 15.49 3.08 27.45
C THR A 104 14.48 3.69 28.44
N GLY A 105 13.20 3.36 28.30
CA GLY A 105 12.14 3.86 29.18
C GLY A 105 12.25 3.36 30.63
N HIS A 106 12.63 2.08 30.82
CA HIS A 106 12.90 1.56 32.16
C HIS A 106 14.12 2.22 32.79
N ALA A 107 15.25 2.29 32.07
CA ALA A 107 16.48 2.84 32.64
C ALA A 107 16.29 4.31 33.06
N ASP A 108 15.74 5.16 32.19
CA ASP A 108 15.52 6.58 32.49
C ASP A 108 14.49 6.77 33.60
N GLY A 109 13.38 6.02 33.56
CA GLY A 109 12.35 6.06 34.60
C GLY A 109 12.87 5.65 35.98
N TYR A 110 13.65 4.57 36.06
CA TYR A 110 14.26 4.11 37.31
C TYR A 110 15.30 5.10 37.85
N GLN A 111 16.14 5.68 36.98
CA GLN A 111 17.10 6.70 37.41
C GLN A 111 16.39 7.94 37.95
N LYS A 112 15.33 8.39 37.28
CA LYS A 112 14.54 9.53 37.72
C LYS A 112 13.82 9.28 39.05
N ALA A 113 13.21 8.10 39.21
CA ALA A 113 12.57 7.70 40.47
C ALA A 113 13.59 7.62 41.62
N ARG A 114 14.74 6.98 41.39
CA ARG A 114 15.83 6.88 42.37
C ARG A 114 16.36 8.25 42.78
N ASN A 115 16.52 9.17 41.83
CA ASN A 115 16.98 10.53 42.14
C ASN A 115 15.95 11.30 42.97
N GLN A 116 14.66 11.12 42.70
CA GLN A 116 13.58 11.73 43.49
C GLN A 116 13.52 11.14 44.91
N GLU A 117 13.61 9.82 45.05
CA GLU A 117 13.66 9.15 46.35
C GLU A 117 14.92 9.54 47.13
N ALA A 118 16.08 9.64 46.48
CA ALA A 118 17.31 10.09 47.10
C ALA A 118 17.22 11.55 47.56
N ALA A 119 16.64 12.44 46.74
CA ALA A 119 16.43 13.83 47.12
C ALA A 119 15.44 13.96 48.29
N ALA A 120 14.32 13.22 48.26
CA ALA A 120 13.32 13.22 49.31
C ALA A 120 13.86 12.63 50.62
N SER A 121 14.59 11.52 50.54
CA SER A 121 15.22 10.90 51.71
C SER A 121 16.31 11.81 52.31
N TRP A 122 17.12 12.48 51.48
CA TRP A 122 18.09 13.47 51.94
C TRP A 122 17.42 14.66 52.63
N ALA A 123 16.34 15.21 52.05
CA ALA A 123 15.59 16.33 52.63
C ALA A 123 15.05 15.99 54.03
N ASN A 124 14.67 14.73 54.26
CA ASN A 124 14.20 14.24 55.56
C ASN A 124 15.31 14.03 56.60
N THR A 125 16.59 14.04 56.21
CA THR A 125 17.69 13.93 57.18
C THR A 125 17.79 15.18 58.06
N PRO A 126 18.41 15.10 59.25
CA PRO A 126 18.64 16.29 60.08
C PRO A 126 19.44 17.40 59.37
N ALA A 127 20.33 17.05 58.44
CA ALA A 127 21.06 18.02 57.63
C ALA A 127 20.15 18.70 56.60
N GLY A 128 19.29 17.93 55.93
CA GLY A 128 18.29 18.46 55.00
C GLY A 128 17.28 19.38 55.69
N GLN A 129 16.80 19.00 56.87
CA GLN A 129 15.91 19.83 57.67
C GLN A 129 16.56 21.16 58.09
N ARG A 130 17.84 21.16 58.47
CA ARG A 130 18.60 22.40 58.74
C ARG A 130 18.77 23.25 57.50
N ALA A 131 19.08 22.65 56.35
CA ALA A 131 19.18 23.37 55.09
C ALA A 131 17.84 24.02 54.70
N TYR A 132 16.73 23.30 54.89
CA TYR A 132 15.38 23.83 54.69
C TYR A 132 15.04 24.96 55.69
N GLY A 133 15.49 24.84 56.94
CA GLY A 133 15.36 25.90 57.94
C GLY A 133 16.10 27.18 57.55
N LEU A 134 17.32 27.06 57.02
CA LEU A 134 18.11 28.19 56.50
C LEU A 134 17.47 28.81 55.25
N ASP A 135 16.94 27.98 54.34
CA ASP A 135 16.24 28.43 53.13
C ASP A 135 14.99 29.27 53.49
N ARG A 136 14.19 28.79 54.44
CA ARG A 136 13.01 29.51 54.93
C ARG A 136 13.30 30.88 55.55
N GLN A 137 14.50 31.07 56.10
CA GLN A 137 14.94 32.33 56.70
C GLN A 137 15.61 33.26 55.67
N GLY A 138 15.85 32.79 54.44
CA GLY A 138 16.58 33.53 53.41
C GLY A 138 18.11 33.50 53.59
N ASP A 139 18.60 32.81 54.62
CA ASP A 139 20.02 32.71 54.96
C ASP A 139 20.78 31.76 54.02
N LEU A 140 20.09 30.84 53.34
CA LEU A 140 20.72 29.97 52.35
C LEU A 140 21.13 30.74 51.08
N ASP A 141 20.30 31.66 50.61
CA ASP A 141 20.62 32.55 49.47
C ASP A 141 21.74 33.53 49.83
N LEU A 142 21.74 34.01 51.08
CA LEU A 142 22.83 34.81 51.64
C LEU A 142 24.18 34.08 51.50
N LEU A 143 24.25 32.82 51.89
CA LEU A 143 25.47 32.02 51.86
C LEU A 143 25.87 31.54 50.46
N THR A 144 24.91 31.11 49.64
CA THR A 144 25.17 30.56 48.31
C THR A 144 25.47 31.64 47.27
N MET A 145 24.85 32.82 47.40
CA MET A 145 25.00 33.92 46.45
C MET A 145 25.81 35.10 47.00
N CYS A 146 26.28 35.03 48.25
CA CYS A 146 27.05 36.10 48.92
C CYS A 146 26.32 37.46 48.89
N ARG A 147 24.98 37.46 49.07
CA ARG A 147 24.12 38.65 48.92
C ARG A 147 23.83 39.41 50.23
N GLY A 148 24.62 39.17 51.26
CA GLY A 148 24.43 39.82 52.56
C GLY A 148 25.05 41.19 52.65
N ASN A 149 24.37 42.09 53.36
CA ASN A 149 25.00 43.30 53.84
C ASN A 149 26.23 42.93 54.67
N GLY A 150 27.39 43.51 54.35
CA GLY A 150 28.65 43.18 55.00
C GLY A 150 29.36 41.94 54.46
N TRP A 151 28.98 41.38 53.31
CA TRP A 151 29.70 40.26 52.70
C TRP A 151 30.37 40.70 51.38
N THR A 152 31.62 40.29 51.18
CA THR A 152 32.40 40.63 49.99
C THR A 152 32.99 39.38 49.34
N THR A 153 32.92 39.33 48.01
CA THR A 153 33.52 38.25 47.24
C THR A 153 34.95 38.60 46.86
N GLU A 154 35.89 37.72 47.18
CA GLU A 154 37.28 37.82 46.76
C GLU A 154 37.66 36.62 45.89
N ARG A 155 38.39 36.87 44.80
CA ARG A 155 38.90 35.80 43.94
C ARG A 155 40.27 35.35 44.45
N ARG A 156 40.32 34.13 44.99
CA ARG A 156 41.57 33.47 45.42
C ARG A 156 41.98 32.45 44.34
N LYS A 157 43.22 31.95 44.41
CA LYS A 157 43.87 31.07 43.39
C LYS A 157 43.13 29.75 43.07
N GLY A 158 41.97 29.47 43.67
CA GLY A 158 41.14 28.30 43.40
C GLY A 158 39.63 28.56 43.30
N GLY A 159 39.15 29.81 43.35
CA GLY A 159 37.72 30.12 43.29
C GLY A 159 37.33 31.49 43.82
N ILE A 160 36.03 31.80 43.75
CA ILE A 160 35.42 32.97 44.39
C ILE A 160 35.07 32.57 45.82
N VAL A 161 35.53 33.34 46.80
CA VAL A 161 35.29 33.10 48.23
C VAL A 161 34.50 34.28 48.78
N CYS A 162 33.47 34.01 49.57
CA CYS A 162 32.67 35.02 50.25
C CYS A 162 33.22 35.22 51.68
N PHE A 163 33.66 36.44 52.01
CA PHE A 163 34.14 36.78 53.34
C PHE A 163 33.19 37.77 54.02
N PRO A 164 32.90 37.58 55.32
CA PRO A 164 32.21 38.57 56.10
C PRO A 164 33.18 39.73 56.38
N ASN A 165 32.76 40.94 56.04
CA ASN A 165 33.45 42.19 56.28
C ASN A 165 32.79 42.90 57.46
N ALA A 166 33.61 43.48 58.34
CA ALA A 166 33.11 44.23 59.47
C ALA A 166 32.57 45.59 59.00
N ASP A 167 31.46 46.04 59.58
CA ASP A 167 30.94 47.38 59.34
C ASP A 167 31.92 48.46 59.87
N ALA A 168 31.64 49.74 59.58
CA ALA A 168 32.47 50.85 60.06
C ALA A 168 32.57 50.96 61.60
N LYS A 169 31.78 50.18 62.35
CA LYS A 169 31.79 50.09 63.81
C LYS A 169 32.45 48.80 64.33
N GLY A 170 32.99 47.97 63.44
CA GLY A 170 33.63 46.70 63.78
C GLY A 170 32.68 45.51 63.98
N ASN A 171 31.38 45.64 63.66
CA ASN A 171 30.42 44.55 63.79
C ASN A 171 30.43 43.69 62.53
N VAL A 172 30.48 42.37 62.72
CA VAL A 172 30.38 41.39 61.63
C VAL A 172 28.94 40.92 61.50
N THR A 173 28.37 40.97 60.30
CA THR A 173 27.01 40.51 60.03
C THR A 173 26.98 38.98 59.97
N GLY A 174 26.46 38.35 61.03
CA GLY A 174 26.19 36.91 61.07
C GLY A 174 24.83 36.54 60.51
N TRP A 175 24.53 35.24 60.50
CA TRP A 175 23.22 34.68 60.18
C TRP A 175 22.63 33.99 61.41
N TYR A 176 21.31 33.77 61.41
CA TYR A 176 20.65 33.08 62.51
C TYR A 176 20.70 31.57 62.27
N LEU A 177 21.03 30.82 63.31
CA LEU A 177 20.93 29.36 63.26
C LEU A 177 19.46 28.95 63.41
N PRO A 178 18.97 28.00 62.59
CA PRO A 178 17.61 27.45 62.73
C PRO A 178 17.44 26.61 64.01
#